data_AF-A0A9N9QRM5-F1
#
_entry.id   AF-A0A9N9QRM5-F1
#
_cell.length_a   1.000
_cell.length_b   1.000
_cell.length_c   1.000
_cell.angle_alpha   90.00
_cell.angle_beta   90.00
_cell.angle_gamma   90.00
#
_symmetry.space_group_name_H-M   'P 1'
#
loop_
_entity.id
_entity.type
_entity.pdbx_description
1 polymer ?
#
loop_
_entity_poly.entity_id
_entity_poly.type
_entity_poly.pdbx_seq_one_letter_code
_entity_poly.pdbx_strand_id
1 'polypeptide(L)'
;MMGKLRCVFLLLAFVALSNAQSRKSLPKRPAAPVDDDALTSDECPEPNGFFADAEQCDKYYACVDGVITEKLCPDGMVFNDYSTEYEKCDLPFNIDCKSRPKLQTPQPSEHCPRKNGYFAHEERNICDKFYYCVDGQFNQIICPNGLVYNENAGICSWPDEAKRKGCTSQEVFQFDCPKVNESEAATHPRYADPEDCQFFYVCINGDTPRRNGCKLGQVFDEGSKRCDWAKNVPECADWYKGRLTEQQLKDLEDPPTPKPKVTKISKRRNRPRPTPVDEELVR
;
A
#
# COMPACT_ATOMS: atom_id res chain seq x y z
N MET A 1 -23.58 -67.88 -28.69
CA MET A 1 -22.19 -68.40 -28.81
C MET A 1 -21.24 -67.22 -28.68
N MET A 2 -20.26 -67.34 -27.76
CA MET A 2 -18.90 -66.78 -27.75
C MET A 2 -18.71 -65.29 -28.13
N GLY A 3 -17.99 -64.44 -27.39
CA GLY A 3 -17.05 -64.67 -26.32
C GLY A 3 -16.54 -63.34 -25.74
N LYS A 4 -16.09 -63.42 -24.49
CA LYS A 4 -15.53 -62.32 -23.70
C LYS A 4 -14.17 -61.91 -24.30
N LEU A 5 -13.96 -60.61 -24.48
CA LEU A 5 -12.60 -60.04 -24.59
C LEU A 5 -12.42 -58.98 -23.51
N ARG A 6 -11.59 -59.34 -22.52
CA ARG A 6 -11.08 -58.47 -21.48
C ARG A 6 -10.06 -57.53 -22.10
N CYS A 7 -10.29 -56.23 -22.07
CA CYS A 7 -9.22 -55.23 -22.17
C CYS A 7 -9.06 -54.58 -20.79
N VAL A 8 -7.96 -54.93 -20.15
CA VAL A 8 -7.47 -54.31 -18.92
C VAL A 8 -6.93 -52.93 -19.30
N PHE A 9 -7.69 -51.88 -19.05
CA PHE A 9 -7.18 -50.51 -19.10
C PHE A 9 -6.48 -50.22 -17.76
N LEU A 10 -5.15 -50.21 -17.80
CA LEU A 10 -4.29 -49.71 -16.73
C LEU A 10 -4.61 -48.23 -16.49
N LEU A 11 -5.25 -47.94 -15.36
CA LEU A 11 -5.42 -46.60 -14.81
C LEU A 11 -4.05 -46.04 -14.39
N LEU A 12 -3.39 -45.31 -15.28
CA LEU A 12 -2.28 -44.43 -14.92
C LEU A 12 -2.86 -43.14 -14.33
N ALA A 13 -2.95 -43.09 -13.00
CA ALA A 13 -3.22 -41.86 -12.28
C ALA A 13 -2.03 -40.91 -12.40
N PHE A 14 -2.11 -39.95 -13.32
CA PHE A 14 -1.21 -38.81 -13.36
C PHE A 14 -1.55 -37.86 -12.20
N VAL A 15 -0.80 -37.99 -11.10
CA VAL A 15 -0.82 -37.01 -10.01
C VAL A 15 -0.12 -35.74 -10.52
N ALA A 16 -0.92 -34.73 -10.88
CA ALA A 16 -0.41 -33.40 -11.16
C ALA A 16 0.07 -32.75 -9.84
N LEU A 17 1.38 -32.74 -9.63
CA LEU A 17 2.02 -31.97 -8.57
C LEU A 17 1.77 -30.47 -8.83
N SER A 18 0.75 -29.93 -8.16
CA SER A 18 0.47 -28.50 -8.14
C SER A 18 1.51 -27.81 -7.27
N ASN A 19 2.42 -27.08 -7.91
CA ASN A 19 3.48 -26.32 -7.25
C ASN A 19 2.86 -25.03 -6.66
N ALA A 20 2.28 -25.15 -5.46
CA ALA A 20 1.80 -24.01 -4.69
C ALA A 20 3.01 -23.21 -4.18
N GLN A 21 3.30 -22.09 -4.81
CA GLN A 21 4.28 -21.13 -4.31
C GLN A 21 3.76 -20.56 -2.99
N SER A 22 4.32 -21.08 -1.90
CA SER A 22 4.12 -20.63 -0.53
C SER A 22 4.43 -19.13 -0.43
N ARG A 23 3.39 -18.31 -0.20
CA ARG A 23 3.56 -16.95 0.28
C ARG A 23 4.24 -17.06 1.65
N LYS A 24 5.50 -16.63 1.74
CA LYS A 24 6.23 -16.58 3.01
C LYS A 24 5.48 -15.64 3.96
N SER A 25 4.67 -16.21 4.84
CA SER A 25 4.12 -15.53 6.01
C SER A 25 5.29 -15.15 6.93
N LEU A 26 5.29 -13.90 7.40
CA LEU A 26 6.11 -13.49 8.54
C LEU A 26 5.90 -14.46 9.72
N PRO A 27 6.95 -14.77 10.50
CA PRO A 27 6.86 -15.76 11.56
C PRO A 27 5.84 -15.33 12.60
N LYS A 28 4.72 -16.06 12.66
CA LYS A 28 3.76 -15.98 13.76
C LYS A 28 4.46 -16.54 14.99
N ARG A 29 4.65 -15.71 16.03
CA ARG A 29 5.19 -16.15 17.32
C ARG A 29 4.36 -17.34 17.82
N PRO A 30 4.97 -18.47 18.23
CA PRO A 30 4.24 -19.50 18.95
C PRO A 30 3.66 -18.86 20.21
N ALA A 31 2.35 -19.06 20.43
CA ALA A 31 1.72 -18.65 21.67
C ALA A 31 2.48 -19.34 22.81
N ALA A 32 3.18 -18.54 23.61
CA ALA A 32 3.70 -19.00 24.88
C ALA A 32 2.51 -19.50 25.72
N PRO A 33 2.72 -20.50 26.61
CA PRO A 33 1.71 -20.89 27.58
C PRO A 33 1.24 -19.64 28.30
N VAL A 34 -0.07 -19.43 28.31
CA VAL A 34 -0.70 -18.38 29.10
C VAL A 34 -0.67 -18.89 30.53
N ASP A 35 0.38 -18.54 31.26
CA ASP A 35 0.30 -18.52 32.70
C ASP A 35 -0.66 -17.36 33.04
N ASP A 36 -1.76 -17.71 33.72
CA ASP A 36 -2.86 -16.86 34.17
C ASP A 36 -2.43 -15.84 35.26
N ASP A 37 -1.19 -15.33 35.22
CA ASP A 37 -0.76 -14.18 36.00
C ASP A 37 -0.96 -12.92 35.17
N ALA A 38 -2.21 -12.47 35.15
CA ALA A 38 -2.51 -11.06 34.92
C ALA A 38 -1.64 -10.24 35.88
N LEU A 39 -0.70 -9.47 35.34
CA LEU A 39 0.14 -8.51 36.07
C LEU A 39 -0.75 -7.60 36.94
N THR A 40 -0.89 -7.96 38.21
CA THR A 40 -1.40 -7.08 39.25
C THR A 40 -0.31 -6.07 39.58
N SER A 41 -0.28 -5.00 38.78
CA SER A 41 0.24 -3.62 38.95
C SER A 41 1.49 -3.24 39.76
N ASP A 42 2.14 -4.12 40.53
CA ASP A 42 3.08 -3.64 41.57
C ASP A 42 4.54 -4.08 41.37
N GLU A 43 4.84 -4.99 40.45
CA GLU A 43 6.21 -5.49 40.19
C GLU A 43 6.58 -5.54 38.70
N CYS A 44 7.83 -5.17 38.41
CA CYS A 44 8.39 -5.20 37.06
C CYS A 44 8.61 -6.64 36.58
N PRO A 45 8.22 -6.99 35.32
CA PRO A 45 8.55 -8.31 34.77
C PRO A 45 10.05 -8.58 34.70
N GLU A 46 10.85 -7.56 34.38
CA GLU A 46 12.31 -7.57 34.47
C GLU A 46 12.80 -6.28 35.12
N PRO A 47 13.99 -6.26 35.76
CA PRO A 47 14.50 -5.06 36.44
C PRO A 47 14.58 -3.82 35.54
N ASN A 48 14.88 -4.02 34.25
CA ASN A 48 15.03 -2.96 33.27
C ASN A 48 14.25 -3.27 31.99
N GLY A 49 13.50 -2.29 31.49
CA GLY A 49 12.82 -2.40 30.20
C GLY A 49 11.50 -1.65 30.12
N PHE A 50 10.78 -1.84 29.02
CA PHE A 50 9.48 -1.24 28.75
C PHE A 50 8.43 -2.32 28.52
N PHE A 51 7.32 -2.25 29.25
CA PHE A 51 6.29 -3.30 29.28
C PHE A 51 4.91 -2.71 29.00
N ALA A 52 4.12 -3.38 28.16
CA ALA A 52 2.77 -2.95 27.84
C ALA A 52 1.83 -3.10 29.04
N ASP A 53 0.83 -2.22 29.12
CA ASP A 53 -0.31 -2.42 30.01
C ASP A 53 -1.23 -3.55 29.51
N ALA A 54 -1.84 -4.27 30.45
CA ALA A 54 -2.68 -5.43 30.15
C ALA A 54 -4.02 -5.06 29.49
N GLU A 55 -4.53 -3.83 29.70
CA GLU A 55 -5.86 -3.43 29.26
C GLU A 55 -5.85 -2.21 28.32
N GLN A 56 -4.84 -1.34 28.42
CA GLN A 56 -4.75 -0.07 27.71
C GLN A 56 -3.61 -0.06 26.68
N CYS A 57 -3.95 0.10 25.39
CA CYS A 57 -2.98 -0.06 24.31
C CYS A 57 -1.93 1.07 24.26
N ASP A 58 -2.26 2.24 24.75
CA ASP A 58 -1.38 3.40 24.75
C ASP A 58 -0.69 3.64 26.10
N LYS A 59 -0.82 2.70 27.05
CA LYS A 59 -0.16 2.73 28.34
C LYS A 59 0.93 1.67 28.42
N TYR A 60 2.01 2.04 29.09
CA TYR A 60 3.16 1.17 29.31
C TYR A 60 3.90 1.57 30.58
N TYR A 61 4.79 0.69 31.02
CA TYR A 61 5.59 0.84 32.22
C TYR A 61 7.06 0.85 31.82
N ALA A 62 7.80 1.85 32.30
CA ALA A 62 9.25 1.88 32.24
C ALA A 62 9.78 1.34 33.58
N CYS A 63 10.54 0.26 33.52
CA CYS A 63 11.19 -0.36 34.66
C CYS A 63 12.67 0.03 34.68
N VAL A 64 13.13 0.56 35.80
CA VAL A 64 14.55 0.86 36.05
C VAL A 64 14.92 0.33 37.43
N ASP A 65 15.83 -0.64 37.49
CA ASP A 65 16.22 -1.36 38.71
C ASP A 65 15.01 -1.87 39.54
N GLY A 66 13.97 -2.35 38.84
CA GLY A 66 12.74 -2.87 39.42
C GLY A 66 11.73 -1.78 39.84
N VAL A 67 12.05 -0.51 39.65
CA VAL A 67 11.13 0.60 39.94
C VAL A 67 10.25 0.88 38.72
N ILE A 68 8.94 0.75 38.89
CA ILE A 68 7.93 1.03 37.87
C ILE A 68 7.71 2.54 37.74
N THR A 69 7.76 3.03 36.51
CA THR A 69 7.21 4.34 36.13
C THR A 69 6.13 4.14 35.08
N GLU A 70 4.89 4.50 35.43
CA GLU A 70 3.78 4.51 34.48
C GLU A 70 3.94 5.63 33.45
N LYS A 71 3.71 5.30 32.17
CA LYS A 71 3.77 6.25 31.06
C LYS A 71 2.63 6.00 30.05
N LEU A 72 2.32 7.06 29.31
CA LEU A 72 1.40 7.03 28.18
C LEU A 72 2.15 7.40 26.90
N CYS A 73 1.77 6.74 25.81
CA CYS A 73 2.15 7.18 24.47
C CYS A 73 1.50 8.53 24.16
N PRO A 74 2.09 9.33 23.25
CA PRO A 74 1.44 10.55 22.74
C PRO A 74 0.02 10.24 22.25
N ASP A 75 -0.93 11.15 22.51
CA ASP A 75 -2.34 10.93 22.12
C ASP A 75 -2.46 10.61 20.62
N GLY A 76 -3.08 9.47 20.32
CA GLY A 76 -3.22 8.94 18.96
C GLY A 76 -2.19 7.87 18.56
N MET A 77 -1.21 7.58 19.43
CA MET A 77 -0.25 6.49 19.26
C MET A 77 -0.48 5.40 20.32
N VAL A 78 0.04 4.20 20.06
CA VAL A 78 -0.05 3.03 20.95
C VAL A 78 1.33 2.43 21.21
N PHE A 79 1.50 1.77 22.35
CA PHE A 79 2.79 1.21 22.74
C PHE A 79 3.13 -0.01 21.88
N ASN A 80 4.34 0.00 21.32
CA ASN A 80 4.90 -1.08 20.53
C ASN A 80 5.73 -1.99 21.44
N ASP A 81 5.19 -3.18 21.70
CA ASP A 81 5.73 -4.16 22.65
C ASP A 81 6.60 -5.25 21.99
N TYR A 82 7.06 -5.04 20.75
CA TYR A 82 7.92 -6.00 20.06
C TYR A 82 9.34 -6.09 20.63
N SER A 83 9.77 -5.08 21.38
CA SER A 83 11.04 -5.07 22.11
C SER A 83 10.86 -4.38 23.46
N THR A 84 11.35 -5.02 24.51
CA THR A 84 11.37 -4.45 25.86
C THR A 84 12.56 -3.51 26.09
N GLU A 85 13.49 -3.40 25.14
CA GLU A 85 14.70 -2.56 25.25
C GLU A 85 14.46 -1.10 24.82
N TYR A 86 13.49 -0.87 23.94
CA TYR A 86 13.26 0.44 23.32
C TYR A 86 11.87 0.98 23.65
N GLU A 87 11.84 2.19 24.21
CA GLU A 87 10.61 2.95 24.40
C GLU A 87 10.07 3.41 23.05
N LYS A 88 9.09 2.69 22.51
CA LYS A 88 8.53 2.98 21.19
C LYS A 88 7.01 3.03 21.21
N CYS A 89 6.48 4.14 20.71
CA CYS A 89 5.08 4.26 20.33
C CYS A 89 4.96 4.19 18.81
N ASP A 90 3.90 3.55 18.32
CA ASP A 90 3.63 3.40 16.90
C ASP A 90 2.15 3.73 16.62
N LEU A 91 1.78 3.79 15.35
CA LEU A 91 0.40 4.06 14.97
C LEU A 91 -0.49 2.85 15.22
N PRO A 92 -1.78 3.05 15.58
CA PRO A 92 -2.69 1.95 15.92
C PRO A 92 -2.85 0.87 14.85
N PHE A 93 -2.65 1.20 13.57
CA PHE A 93 -2.74 0.23 12.48
C PHE A 93 -1.51 -0.69 12.36
N ASN A 94 -0.40 -0.36 13.02
CA ASN A 94 0.83 -1.18 13.04
C ASN A 94 0.87 -2.16 14.21
N ILE A 95 0.00 -2.00 15.22
CA ILE A 95 0.04 -2.75 16.49
C ILE A 95 -1.33 -3.39 16.75
N ASP A 96 -1.35 -4.68 17.11
CA ASP A 96 -2.60 -5.37 17.43
C ASP A 96 -3.06 -5.07 18.86
N CYS A 97 -3.95 -4.09 19.01
CA CYS A 97 -4.52 -3.68 20.29
C CYS A 97 -5.70 -4.55 20.77
N LYS A 98 -6.06 -5.66 20.10
CA LYS A 98 -7.29 -6.41 20.43
C LYS A 98 -7.35 -6.93 21.87
N SER A 99 -6.21 -7.30 22.47
CA SER A 99 -6.16 -7.75 23.86
C SER A 99 -6.21 -6.62 24.88
N ARG A 100 -5.83 -5.40 24.47
CA ARG A 100 -5.71 -4.21 25.33
C ARG A 100 -6.38 -2.99 24.68
N PRO A 101 -7.71 -3.00 24.45
CA PRO A 101 -8.36 -2.04 23.58
C PRO A 101 -8.57 -0.64 24.19
N LYS A 102 -8.32 -0.45 25.49
CA LYS A 102 -8.54 0.86 26.13
C LYS A 102 -7.49 1.85 25.60
N LEU A 103 -7.87 3.12 25.56
CA LEU A 103 -7.01 4.23 25.15
C LEU A 103 -7.23 5.41 26.09
N GLN A 104 -6.24 6.28 26.20
CA GLN A 104 -6.38 7.55 26.90
C GLN A 104 -7.48 8.41 26.27
N THR A 105 -7.99 9.37 27.05
CA THR A 105 -8.97 10.35 26.58
C THR A 105 -8.41 11.13 25.38
N PRO A 106 -9.13 11.20 24.25
CA PRO A 106 -8.66 11.93 23.07
C PRO A 106 -8.50 13.42 23.35
N GLN A 107 -7.49 14.04 22.74
CA GLN A 107 -7.26 15.48 22.78
C GLN A 107 -7.49 16.05 21.36
N PRO A 108 -8.74 16.33 20.98
CA PRO A 108 -9.07 16.75 19.64
C PRO A 108 -8.57 18.17 19.34
N SER A 109 -8.31 18.42 18.07
CA SER A 109 -7.98 19.73 17.48
C SER A 109 -8.60 19.82 16.09
N GLU A 110 -8.38 20.93 15.37
CA GLU A 110 -8.91 21.13 14.02
C GLU A 110 -8.48 19.97 13.10
N HIS A 111 -9.45 19.28 12.50
CA HIS A 111 -9.26 18.11 11.64
C HIS A 111 -8.58 16.87 12.26
N CYS A 112 -8.26 16.92 13.55
CA CYS A 112 -7.51 15.90 14.26
C CYS A 112 -8.33 15.40 15.46
N PRO A 113 -9.08 14.29 15.33
CA PRO A 113 -9.76 13.64 16.46
C PRO A 113 -8.84 13.28 17.63
N ARG A 114 -7.56 13.04 17.36
CA ARG A 114 -6.47 12.91 18.33
C ARG A 114 -5.24 13.66 17.83
N LYS A 115 -4.31 13.99 18.72
CA LYS A 115 -3.11 14.78 18.37
C LYS A 115 -2.26 14.16 17.27
N ASN A 116 -2.15 12.83 17.23
CA ASN A 116 -1.32 12.12 16.27
C ASN A 116 -2.11 11.07 15.49
N GLY A 117 -1.83 10.93 14.20
CA GLY A 117 -2.39 9.85 13.39
C GLY A 117 -2.89 10.29 12.03
N TYR A 118 -3.62 9.38 11.37
CA TYR A 118 -4.24 9.61 10.08
C TYR A 118 -5.76 9.50 10.21
N PHE A 119 -6.48 10.53 9.78
CA PHE A 119 -7.92 10.64 9.99
C PHE A 119 -8.65 10.96 8.70
N ALA A 120 -9.80 10.31 8.48
CA ALA A 120 -10.63 10.59 7.33
C ALA A 120 -11.16 12.03 7.36
N HIS A 121 -11.48 12.56 6.19
CA HIS A 121 -12.21 13.81 6.08
C HIS A 121 -13.55 13.74 6.84
N GLU A 122 -13.96 14.84 7.47
CA GLU A 122 -15.16 14.91 8.32
C GLU A 122 -16.43 14.69 7.49
N GLU A 123 -16.45 15.28 6.31
CA GLU A 123 -17.50 15.05 5.32
C GLU A 123 -17.40 13.63 4.74
N ARG A 124 -18.47 12.85 4.91
CA ARG A 124 -18.51 11.42 4.51
C ARG A 124 -18.41 11.19 3.00
N ASN A 125 -18.84 12.16 2.20
CA ASN A 125 -18.78 12.14 0.73
C ASN A 125 -17.39 12.51 0.19
N ILE A 126 -16.48 13.01 1.03
CA ILE A 126 -15.09 13.28 0.64
C ILE A 126 -14.28 12.01 0.94
N CYS A 127 -14.15 11.20 -0.10
CA CYS A 127 -13.57 9.85 -0.04
C CYS A 127 -12.06 9.83 -0.23
N ASP A 128 -11.53 10.79 -0.99
CA ASP A 128 -10.16 10.87 -1.47
C ASP A 128 -9.26 11.76 -0.61
N LYS A 129 -9.78 12.40 0.44
CA LYS A 129 -8.99 13.26 1.33
C LYS A 129 -8.93 12.72 2.74
N PHE A 130 -7.80 12.96 3.39
CA PHE A 130 -7.57 12.62 4.79
C PHE A 130 -6.53 13.57 5.39
N TYR A 131 -6.42 13.56 6.71
CA TYR A 131 -5.52 14.40 7.47
C TYR A 131 -4.44 13.58 8.12
N TYR A 132 -3.20 14.04 8.00
CA TYR A 132 -2.07 13.56 8.79
C TYR A 132 -1.79 14.55 9.91
N CYS A 133 -1.97 14.10 11.15
CA CYS A 133 -1.84 14.91 12.35
C CYS A 133 -0.54 14.60 13.11
N VAL A 134 0.17 15.65 13.49
CA VAL A 134 1.32 15.60 14.39
C VAL A 134 1.13 16.68 15.46
N ASP A 135 1.04 16.27 16.72
CA ASP A 135 0.79 17.15 17.86
C ASP A 135 -0.39 18.12 17.69
N GLY A 136 -1.44 17.66 17.01
CA GLY A 136 -2.67 18.41 16.73
C GLY A 136 -2.59 19.37 15.53
N GLN A 137 -1.48 19.38 14.81
CA GLN A 137 -1.34 20.10 13.53
C GLN A 137 -1.58 19.14 12.38
N PHE A 138 -2.53 19.48 11.49
CA PHE A 138 -2.89 18.65 10.36
C PHE A 138 -2.19 19.06 9.06
N ASN A 139 -1.93 18.08 8.21
CA ASN A 139 -1.70 18.26 6.78
C ASN A 139 -2.77 17.48 6.02
N GLN A 140 -3.50 18.14 5.13
CA GLN A 140 -4.47 17.47 4.26
C GLN A 140 -3.75 16.78 3.10
N ILE A 141 -4.03 15.51 2.90
CA ILE A 141 -3.48 14.67 1.83
C ILE A 141 -4.61 14.22 0.92
N ILE A 142 -4.36 14.27 -0.39
CA ILE A 142 -5.29 13.78 -1.42
C ILE A 142 -4.75 12.46 -1.96
N CYS A 143 -5.61 11.45 -1.97
CA CYS A 143 -5.33 10.15 -2.55
C CYS A 143 -5.13 10.26 -4.07
N PRO A 144 -4.29 9.40 -4.66
CA PRO A 144 -4.21 9.28 -6.11
C PRO A 144 -5.59 9.01 -6.73
N ASN A 145 -5.79 9.47 -7.96
CA ASN A 145 -7.07 9.35 -8.68
C ASN A 145 -7.63 7.92 -8.63
N GLY A 146 -8.88 7.80 -8.19
CA GLY A 146 -9.60 6.53 -8.09
C GLY A 146 -9.30 5.70 -6.85
N LEU A 147 -8.48 6.20 -5.91
CA LEU A 147 -8.29 5.63 -4.59
C LEU A 147 -9.03 6.46 -3.54
N VAL A 148 -9.39 5.79 -2.44
CA VAL A 148 -10.03 6.41 -1.27
C VAL A 148 -9.21 6.13 -0.02
N TYR A 149 -9.34 6.98 0.98
CA TYR A 149 -8.65 6.77 2.25
C TYR A 149 -9.24 5.56 3.00
N ASN A 150 -8.37 4.62 3.38
CA ASN A 150 -8.69 3.44 4.16
C ASN A 150 -8.27 3.64 5.61
N GLU A 151 -9.25 3.97 6.46
CA GLU A 151 -9.06 4.24 7.90
C GLU A 151 -8.43 3.06 8.66
N ASN A 152 -8.70 1.83 8.24
CA ASN A 152 -8.18 0.63 8.91
C ASN A 152 -6.71 0.38 8.61
N ALA A 153 -6.26 0.77 7.41
CA ALA A 153 -4.90 0.54 6.94
C ALA A 153 -4.01 1.79 6.98
N GLY A 154 -4.58 2.98 7.17
CA GLY A 154 -3.86 4.25 7.18
C GLY A 154 -3.28 4.64 5.80
N ILE A 155 -3.84 4.11 4.71
CA ILE A 155 -3.34 4.30 3.34
C ILE A 155 -4.48 4.56 2.36
N CYS A 156 -4.16 5.05 1.16
CA CYS A 156 -5.11 5.08 0.05
C CYS A 156 -5.23 3.69 -0.57
N SER A 157 -6.45 3.16 -0.68
CA SER A 157 -6.73 1.88 -1.33
C SER A 157 -7.93 1.99 -2.26
N TRP A 158 -8.22 0.92 -3.00
CA TRP A 158 -9.43 0.89 -3.82
C TRP A 158 -10.68 0.98 -2.95
N PRO A 159 -11.78 1.59 -3.44
CA PRO A 159 -13.05 1.69 -2.71
C PRO A 159 -13.56 0.36 -2.14
N ASP A 160 -13.47 -0.71 -2.92
CA ASP A 160 -13.89 -2.07 -2.56
C ASP A 160 -13.03 -2.71 -1.46
N GLU A 161 -11.77 -2.29 -1.33
CA GLU A 161 -10.84 -2.72 -0.28
C GLU A 161 -10.99 -1.87 0.99
N ALA A 162 -11.21 -0.55 0.83
CA ALA A 162 -11.39 0.38 1.94
C ALA A 162 -12.68 0.11 2.71
N LYS A 163 -13.73 -0.35 2.03
CA LYS A 163 -15.06 -0.63 2.60
C LYS A 163 -15.61 0.53 3.45
N ARG A 164 -15.22 1.76 3.11
CA ARG A 164 -15.69 2.97 3.78
C ARG A 164 -17.14 3.22 3.35
N LYS A 165 -18.02 3.38 4.34
CA LYS A 165 -19.46 3.60 4.10
C LYS A 165 -19.67 4.92 3.34
N GLY A 166 -20.34 4.86 2.20
CA GLY A 166 -20.59 6.03 1.33
C GLY A 166 -19.44 6.36 0.37
N CYS A 167 -18.46 5.46 0.26
CA CYS A 167 -17.33 5.56 -0.66
C CYS A 167 -17.18 4.26 -1.45
N THR A 168 -18.28 3.68 -1.92
CA THR A 168 -18.23 2.53 -2.85
C THR A 168 -17.70 2.97 -4.21
N SER A 169 -17.19 2.05 -5.02
CA SER A 169 -16.69 2.38 -6.36
C SER A 169 -17.74 3.09 -7.21
N GLN A 170 -18.99 2.65 -7.16
CA GLN A 170 -20.11 3.20 -7.92
C GLN A 170 -20.43 4.63 -7.46
N GLU A 171 -20.40 4.90 -6.15
CA GLU A 171 -20.64 6.25 -5.60
C GLU A 171 -19.50 7.21 -5.93
N VAL A 172 -18.24 6.75 -5.83
CA VAL A 172 -17.05 7.57 -6.07
C VAL A 172 -16.92 7.92 -7.55
N PHE A 173 -17.19 6.96 -8.44
CA PHE A 173 -17.06 7.14 -9.89
C PHE A 173 -18.34 7.59 -10.58
N GLN A 174 -19.49 7.53 -9.90
CA GLN A 174 -20.81 7.81 -10.49
C GLN A 174 -21.05 7.01 -11.79
N PHE A 175 -20.52 5.78 -11.82
CA PHE A 175 -20.55 4.90 -12.99
C PHE A 175 -21.01 3.51 -12.57
N ASP A 176 -21.95 2.95 -13.32
CA ASP A 176 -22.42 1.58 -13.15
C ASP A 176 -21.89 0.69 -14.27
N CYS A 177 -21.30 -0.44 -13.90
CA CYS A 177 -20.84 -1.43 -14.85
C CYS A 177 -22.01 -2.03 -15.65
N PRO A 178 -21.93 -2.03 -17.00
CA PRO A 178 -22.90 -2.73 -17.84
C PRO A 178 -23.04 -4.20 -17.45
N LYS A 179 -24.28 -4.69 -17.42
CA LYS A 179 -24.56 -6.08 -17.05
C LYS A 179 -24.09 -7.02 -18.17
N VAL A 180 -23.28 -8.01 -17.78
CA VAL A 180 -22.67 -9.00 -18.66
C VAL A 180 -22.88 -10.41 -18.09
N ASN A 181 -22.65 -11.44 -18.89
CA ASN A 181 -22.68 -12.82 -18.42
C ASN A 181 -21.44 -13.17 -17.57
N GLU A 182 -21.47 -14.31 -16.88
CA GLU A 182 -20.38 -14.73 -15.98
C GLU A 182 -19.03 -14.87 -16.70
N SER A 183 -19.02 -15.37 -17.95
CA SER A 183 -17.78 -15.52 -18.71
C SER A 183 -17.14 -14.18 -19.08
N GLU A 184 -17.95 -13.18 -19.40
CA GLU A 184 -17.49 -11.83 -19.70
C GLU A 184 -17.06 -11.12 -18.42
N ALA A 185 -17.85 -11.23 -17.35
CA ALA A 185 -17.53 -10.70 -16.03
C ALA A 185 -16.14 -11.16 -15.53
N ALA A 186 -15.82 -12.44 -15.75
CA ALA A 186 -14.52 -13.03 -15.41
C ALA A 186 -13.33 -12.40 -16.16
N THR A 187 -13.57 -11.74 -17.30
CA THR A 187 -12.53 -11.03 -18.06
C THR A 187 -12.30 -9.59 -17.63
N HIS A 188 -13.09 -9.08 -16.67
CA HIS A 188 -13.10 -7.70 -16.21
C HIS A 188 -13.27 -6.71 -17.38
N PRO A 189 -14.48 -6.64 -17.96
CA PRO A 189 -14.71 -5.88 -19.19
C PRO A 189 -14.40 -4.38 -18.98
N ARG A 190 -14.04 -3.73 -20.09
CA ARG A 190 -13.61 -2.34 -20.12
C ARG A 190 -14.57 -1.48 -20.91
N TYR A 191 -14.82 -0.27 -20.42
CA TYR A 191 -15.77 0.69 -20.99
C TYR A 191 -15.18 2.09 -20.97
N ALA A 192 -15.35 2.84 -22.05
CA ALA A 192 -14.94 4.24 -22.13
C ALA A 192 -15.56 5.06 -21.00
N ASP A 193 -14.78 6.02 -20.49
CA ASP A 193 -15.32 7.05 -19.63
C ASP A 193 -16.14 8.04 -20.50
N PRO A 194 -17.42 8.30 -20.17
CA PRO A 194 -18.29 9.13 -20.99
C PRO A 194 -17.91 10.61 -20.99
N GLU A 195 -17.15 11.08 -20.00
CA GLU A 195 -16.78 12.48 -19.84
C GLU A 195 -15.30 12.74 -20.17
N ASP A 196 -14.48 11.70 -20.24
CA ASP A 196 -13.03 11.82 -20.39
C ASP A 196 -12.43 10.75 -21.30
N CYS A 197 -12.15 11.11 -22.56
CA CYS A 197 -11.55 10.21 -23.54
C CYS A 197 -10.22 9.59 -23.09
N GLN A 198 -9.46 10.20 -22.16
CA GLN A 198 -8.22 9.61 -21.68
C GLN A 198 -8.48 8.44 -20.71
N PHE A 199 -9.64 8.39 -20.07
CA PHE A 199 -9.96 7.40 -19.04
C PHE A 199 -10.98 6.36 -19.52
N PHE A 200 -11.01 5.27 -18.79
CA PHE A 200 -11.94 4.16 -18.99
C PHE A 200 -12.15 3.42 -17.67
N TYR A 201 -13.26 2.72 -17.56
CA TYR A 201 -13.59 1.87 -16.43
C TYR A 201 -13.22 0.42 -16.71
N VAL A 202 -12.57 -0.22 -15.74
CA VAL A 202 -12.43 -1.68 -15.67
C VAL A 202 -13.45 -2.19 -14.66
N CYS A 203 -14.37 -3.04 -15.10
CA CYS A 203 -15.40 -3.62 -14.24
C CYS A 203 -14.92 -4.94 -13.64
N ILE A 204 -14.35 -4.89 -12.44
CA ILE A 204 -13.91 -6.09 -11.72
C ILE A 204 -15.13 -6.97 -11.46
N ASN A 205 -15.01 -8.25 -11.82
CA ASN A 205 -16.09 -9.24 -11.82
C ASN A 205 -17.40 -8.78 -12.50
N GLY A 206 -17.33 -7.81 -13.41
CA GLY A 206 -18.48 -7.29 -14.14
C GLY A 206 -19.36 -6.31 -13.36
N ASP A 207 -19.04 -5.96 -12.11
CA ASP A 207 -19.91 -5.13 -11.26
C ASP A 207 -19.20 -3.99 -10.52
N THR A 208 -17.90 -4.10 -10.27
CA THR A 208 -17.14 -3.12 -9.47
C THR A 208 -16.25 -2.26 -10.37
N PRO A 209 -16.61 -1.00 -10.63
CA PRO A 209 -15.85 -0.15 -11.54
C PRO A 209 -14.54 0.34 -10.91
N ARG A 210 -13.47 0.37 -11.70
CA ARG A 210 -12.20 1.02 -11.38
C ARG A 210 -11.79 1.92 -12.53
N ARG A 211 -11.72 3.23 -12.29
CA ARG A 211 -11.27 4.19 -13.30
C ARG A 211 -9.77 4.06 -13.55
N ASN A 212 -9.40 3.92 -14.81
CA ASN A 212 -8.02 3.79 -15.28
C ASN A 212 -7.78 4.78 -16.43
N GLY A 213 -6.53 5.17 -16.62
CA GLY A 213 -6.14 6.14 -17.64
C GLY A 213 -5.21 5.57 -18.68
N CYS A 214 -5.40 5.97 -19.93
CA CYS A 214 -4.42 5.84 -20.99
C CYS A 214 -3.23 6.77 -20.75
N LYS A 215 -2.09 6.48 -21.40
CA LYS A 215 -0.93 7.37 -21.35
C LYS A 215 -1.31 8.75 -21.89
N LEU A 216 -0.64 9.78 -21.41
CA LEU A 216 -0.84 11.14 -21.93
C LEU A 216 -0.65 11.16 -23.45
N GLY A 217 -1.61 11.73 -24.17
CA GLY A 217 -1.66 11.73 -25.65
C GLY A 217 -2.44 10.56 -26.26
N GLN A 218 -2.75 9.52 -25.49
CA GLN A 218 -3.62 8.42 -25.87
C GLN A 218 -5.03 8.61 -25.30
N VAL A 219 -5.99 7.94 -25.93
CA VAL A 219 -7.41 7.87 -25.53
C VAL A 219 -7.86 6.42 -25.57
N PHE A 220 -8.94 6.10 -24.86
CA PHE A 220 -9.50 4.76 -24.87
C PHE A 220 -10.39 4.57 -26.12
N ASP A 221 -10.07 3.56 -26.93
CA ASP A 221 -10.87 3.13 -28.06
C ASP A 221 -11.88 2.06 -27.63
N GLU A 222 -13.16 2.41 -27.67
CA GLU A 222 -14.27 1.54 -27.27
C GLU A 222 -14.42 0.33 -28.21
N GLY A 223 -13.99 0.45 -29.48
CA GLY A 223 -14.07 -0.63 -30.46
C GLY A 223 -13.08 -1.76 -30.16
N SER A 224 -11.80 -1.44 -29.96
CA SER A 224 -10.75 -2.42 -29.65
C SER A 224 -10.60 -2.74 -28.17
N LYS A 225 -11.25 -1.97 -27.28
CA LYS A 225 -11.12 -2.03 -25.81
C LYS A 225 -9.68 -1.77 -25.33
N ARG A 226 -8.95 -0.87 -25.98
CA ARG A 226 -7.54 -0.56 -25.68
C ARG A 226 -7.27 0.94 -25.84
N CYS A 227 -6.15 1.38 -25.27
CA CYS A 227 -5.65 2.72 -25.51
C CYS A 227 -4.99 2.80 -26.90
N ASP A 228 -5.34 3.84 -27.65
CA ASP A 228 -4.69 4.20 -28.92
C ASP A 228 -4.42 5.72 -28.93
N TRP A 229 -3.61 6.20 -29.87
CA TRP A 229 -3.39 7.63 -30.07
C TRP A 229 -4.69 8.33 -30.41
N ALA A 230 -4.90 9.51 -29.84
CA ALA A 230 -6.15 10.27 -30.02
C ALA A 230 -6.57 10.35 -31.49
N LYS A 231 -5.64 10.68 -32.39
CA LYS A 231 -5.87 10.80 -33.84
C LYS A 231 -6.45 9.54 -34.52
N ASN A 232 -6.27 8.35 -33.94
CA ASN A 232 -6.75 7.08 -34.48
C ASN A 232 -8.17 6.75 -34.01
N VAL A 233 -8.70 7.46 -33.02
CA VAL A 233 -10.01 7.23 -32.40
C VAL A 233 -10.92 8.40 -32.80
N PRO A 234 -11.75 8.27 -33.86
CA PRO A 234 -12.45 9.39 -34.47
C PRO A 234 -13.30 10.23 -33.51
N GLU A 235 -13.96 9.58 -32.55
CA GLU A 235 -14.78 10.22 -31.51
C GLU A 235 -13.98 11.09 -30.53
N CYS A 236 -12.68 10.81 -30.38
CA CYS A 236 -11.78 11.44 -29.43
C CYS A 236 -10.55 12.09 -30.10
N ALA A 237 -10.53 12.20 -31.44
CA ALA A 237 -9.40 12.72 -32.22
C ALA A 237 -8.96 14.12 -31.78
N ASP A 238 -9.92 14.90 -31.30
CA ASP A 238 -9.73 16.28 -30.91
C ASP A 238 -9.57 16.48 -29.40
N TRP A 239 -9.58 15.40 -28.61
CA TRP A 239 -9.58 15.46 -27.14
C TRP A 239 -8.45 16.32 -26.55
N TYR A 240 -7.26 16.24 -27.13
CA TYR A 240 -6.08 16.98 -26.67
C TYR A 240 -5.91 18.36 -27.33
N LYS A 241 -6.77 18.77 -28.27
CA LYS A 241 -6.71 20.11 -28.85
C LYS A 241 -6.90 21.15 -27.76
N GLY A 242 -5.94 22.07 -27.62
CA GLY A 242 -5.93 23.09 -26.57
C GLY A 242 -5.44 22.61 -25.19
N ARG A 243 -5.25 21.29 -24.98
CA ARG A 243 -4.61 20.73 -23.78
C ARG A 243 -3.11 20.52 -23.99
N LEU A 244 -2.73 20.10 -25.21
CA LEU A 244 -1.35 19.89 -25.64
C LEU A 244 -1.12 20.53 -27.00
N THR A 245 0.11 20.95 -27.26
CA THR A 245 0.54 21.38 -28.59
C THR A 245 0.75 20.17 -29.50
N GLU A 246 0.68 20.38 -30.81
CA GLU A 246 0.98 19.31 -31.80
C GLU A 246 2.39 18.75 -31.62
N GLN A 247 3.36 19.60 -31.27
CA GLN A 247 4.72 19.14 -31.02
C GLN A 247 4.80 18.25 -29.78
N GLN A 248 4.13 18.62 -28.68
CA GLN A 248 4.07 17.77 -27.48
C GLN A 248 3.42 16.41 -27.77
N LEU A 249 2.34 16.37 -28.56
CA LEU A 249 1.71 15.12 -28.97
C LEU A 249 2.65 14.25 -29.81
N LYS A 250 3.37 14.84 -30.76
CA LYS A 250 4.39 14.13 -31.56
C LYS A 250 5.53 13.60 -30.70
N ASP A 251 6.03 14.40 -29.76
CA ASP A 251 7.11 14.00 -28.85
C ASP A 251 6.68 12.86 -27.90
N LEU A 252 5.39 12.76 -27.57
CA LEU A 252 4.83 11.65 -26.79
C LEU A 252 4.73 10.37 -27.62
N GLU A 253 4.36 10.47 -28.90
CA GLU A 253 4.24 9.34 -29.82
C GLU A 253 5.60 8.78 -30.23
N ASP A 254 6.51 9.66 -30.61
CA ASP A 254 7.85 9.35 -31.07
C ASP A 254 8.88 10.01 -30.14
N PRO A 255 9.12 9.43 -28.95
CA PRO A 255 10.06 10.01 -28.00
C PRO A 255 11.45 10.12 -28.62
N PRO A 256 12.10 11.30 -28.57
CA PRO A 256 13.39 11.50 -29.19
C PRO A 256 14.41 10.53 -28.57
N THR A 257 15.17 9.85 -29.42
CA THR A 257 16.24 8.95 -28.95
C THR A 257 17.26 9.74 -28.13
N PRO A 258 17.59 9.31 -26.90
CA PRO A 258 18.61 9.97 -26.12
C PRO A 258 19.93 9.97 -26.90
N LYS A 259 20.45 11.15 -27.22
CA LYS A 259 21.79 11.25 -27.83
C LYS A 259 22.79 10.57 -26.90
N PRO A 260 23.65 9.66 -27.40
CA PRO A 260 24.63 9.00 -26.55
C PRO A 260 25.50 10.05 -25.86
N LYS A 261 25.52 10.01 -24.52
CA LYS A 261 26.41 10.85 -23.73
C LYS A 261 27.84 10.47 -24.10
N VAL A 262 28.55 11.35 -24.80
CA VAL A 262 29.98 11.20 -25.06
C VAL A 262 30.69 11.29 -23.71
N THR A 263 31.00 10.14 -23.12
CA THR A 263 31.88 10.04 -21.96
C THR A 263 33.26 10.46 -22.41
N LYS A 264 33.64 11.72 -22.11
CA LYS A 264 35.03 12.14 -22.20
C LYS A 264 35.82 11.28 -21.21
N ILE A 265 36.54 10.28 -21.73
CA ILE A 265 37.53 9.52 -20.96
C ILE A 265 38.56 10.54 -20.48
N SER A 266 38.47 10.93 -19.21
CA SER A 266 39.55 11.66 -18.55
C SER A 266 40.74 10.71 -18.46
N LYS A 267 41.79 11.00 -19.23
CA LYS A 267 43.08 10.29 -19.12
C LYS A 267 43.54 10.41 -17.67
N ARG A 268 43.45 9.32 -16.90
CA ARG A 268 44.06 9.21 -15.58
C ARG A 268 45.55 9.50 -15.73
N ARG A 269 46.02 10.61 -15.16
CA ARG A 269 47.45 10.89 -15.00
C ARG A 269 48.05 9.79 -14.11
N ASN A 270 49.01 9.04 -14.66
CA ASN A 270 49.78 8.07 -13.90
C ASN A 270 50.49 8.77 -12.74
N ARG A 271 50.23 8.32 -11.51
CA ARG A 271 50.96 8.74 -10.30
C ARG A 271 52.29 7.97 -10.27
N PRO A 272 53.46 8.62 -10.07
CA PRO A 272 54.73 7.90 -9.98
C PRO A 272 54.78 7.04 -8.71
N ARG A 273 55.45 5.88 -8.83
CA ARG A 273 55.72 4.92 -7.75
C ARG A 273 56.67 5.53 -6.70
N PRO A 274 56.46 5.35 -5.38
CA PRO A 274 57.40 5.82 -4.36
C PRO A 274 58.69 4.99 -4.36
N THR A 275 59.82 5.65 -4.16
CA THR A 275 61.14 5.04 -4.01
C THR A 275 61.31 4.39 -2.63
N PRO A 276 62.10 3.31 -2.49
CA PRO A 276 62.40 2.70 -1.19
C PRO A 276 63.31 3.62 -0.36
N VAL A 277 63.13 3.60 0.96
CA VAL A 277 63.95 4.34 1.92
C VAL A 277 65.04 3.38 2.42
N ASP A 278 66.30 3.77 2.31
CA ASP A 278 67.44 3.01 2.82
C ASP A 278 67.47 3.06 4.36
N GLU A 279 67.49 1.88 5.00
CA GLU A 279 67.88 1.71 6.39
C GLU A 279 69.40 1.59 6.46
N GLU A 280 70.10 2.62 6.96
CA GLU A 280 71.41 2.41 7.59
C GLU A 280 71.73 3.47 8.66
N LEU A 281 71.98 2.94 9.87
CA LEU A 281 72.81 3.42 10.98
C LEU A 281 72.95 4.93 11.25
N VAL A 282 72.70 5.35 12.51
CA VAL A 282 73.76 5.84 13.42
C VAL A 282 73.39 5.56 14.88
N ARG A 283 74.28 4.83 15.55
CA ARG A 283 74.70 4.80 16.96
C ARG A 283 73.93 5.58 18.02
#